data_AF-A0A218U8J9-F1
#
_entry.id   AF-A0A218U8J9-F1
#
_cell.length_a   1.000
_cell.length_b   1.000
_cell.length_c   1.000
_cell.angle_alpha   90.00
_cell.angle_beta   90.00
_cell.angle_gamma   90.00
#
_symmetry.space_group_name_H-M   'P 1'
#
loop_
_entity.id
_entity.type
_entity.pdbx_description
1 polymer ?
#
loop_
_entity_poly.entity_id
_entity_poly.type
_entity_poly.pdbx_seq_one_letter_code
_entity_poly.pdbx_strand_id
1 'polypeptide(L)'
;MSMASVQLAGAKRDALLLSFKDAKLSVVEYDPGTHDLKTLSLHYFEEPELRDGFVQNVHTPRVRVDPDGRCAVMLIYGTRLVVLPFRRDSLADEHEGLVGEGQKSSFLPSYIIDVRELDEKLLNIIDMQFLHGYYEP
;
A
#
# COMPACT_ATOMS: atom_id res chain seq x y z
N MET A 1 9.13 2.11 -12.06
CA MET A 1 8.93 1.13 -10.98
C MET A 1 9.39 1.78 -9.68
N SER A 2 8.79 1.41 -8.55
CA SER A 2 9.07 1.95 -7.23
C SER A 2 9.21 0.80 -6.23
N MET A 3 10.04 0.98 -5.22
CA MET A 3 10.23 0.02 -4.13
C MET A 3 10.26 0.74 -2.80
N ALA A 4 9.66 0.15 -1.78
CA ALA A 4 9.74 0.59 -0.38
C ALA A 4 9.77 -0.63 0.54
N SER A 5 10.12 -0.43 1.81
CA SER A 5 10.04 -1.47 2.84
C SER A 5 9.15 -1.03 3.99
N VAL A 6 8.58 -2.00 4.70
CA VAL A 6 7.84 -1.78 5.94
C VAL A 6 8.04 -2.97 6.89
N GLN A 7 8.17 -2.70 8.18
CA GLN A 7 8.08 -3.73 9.20
C GLN A 7 6.61 -3.90 9.60
N LEU A 8 6.01 -5.04 9.24
CA LEU A 8 4.62 -5.35 9.59
C LEU A 8 4.50 -5.76 11.07
N ALA A 9 3.32 -5.56 11.66
CA ALA A 9 3.03 -5.98 13.02
C ALA A 9 3.27 -7.49 13.20
N GLY A 10 3.97 -7.87 14.28
CA GLY A 10 4.40 -9.25 14.55
C GLY A 10 5.44 -9.84 13.58
N ALA A 11 5.88 -9.11 12.55
CA ALA A 11 6.82 -9.65 11.57
C ALA A 11 8.27 -9.63 12.08
N LYS A 12 9.01 -10.69 11.75
CA LYS A 12 10.43 -10.83 12.11
C LYS A 12 11.36 -10.14 11.12
N ARG A 13 10.84 -9.69 9.99
CA ARG A 13 11.57 -9.12 8.85
C ARG A 13 10.74 -8.00 8.23
N ASP A 14 11.43 -7.14 7.52
CA ASP A 14 10.77 -6.15 6.68
C ASP A 14 10.17 -6.83 5.45
N ALA A 15 8.93 -6.45 5.14
CA ALA A 15 8.32 -6.73 3.87
C ALA A 15 8.73 -5.66 2.85
N LEU A 16 8.88 -6.07 1.58
CA LEU A 16 9.13 -5.19 0.45
C LEU A 16 7.82 -4.94 -0.30
N LEU A 17 7.56 -3.66 -0.58
CA LEU A 17 6.48 -3.22 -1.46
C LEU A 17 7.08 -2.91 -2.83
N LEU A 18 6.68 -3.67 -3.84
CA LEU A 18 7.18 -3.59 -5.20
C LEU A 18 6.07 -3.13 -6.14
N SER A 19 6.24 -1.98 -6.78
CA SER A 19 5.35 -1.55 -7.86
C SER A 19 5.85 -1.97 -9.23
N PHE A 20 4.93 -2.46 -10.04
CA PHE A 20 5.19 -2.83 -11.43
C PHE A 20 4.52 -1.83 -12.38
N LYS A 21 4.67 -2.08 -13.68
CA LYS A 21 4.03 -1.25 -14.71
C LYS A 21 2.52 -1.18 -14.50
N ASP A 22 1.94 -0.05 -14.90
CA ASP A 22 0.53 0.30 -14.80
C ASP A 22 0.07 0.54 -13.38
N ALA A 23 -0.57 -0.41 -12.69
CA ALA A 23 -1.13 -0.16 -11.36
C ALA A 23 -1.13 -1.42 -10.50
N LYS A 24 0.03 -2.09 -10.46
CA LYS A 24 0.25 -3.36 -9.74
C LYS A 24 1.17 -3.15 -8.56
N LEU A 25 0.80 -3.74 -7.43
CA LEU A 25 1.59 -3.75 -6.20
C LEU A 25 1.72 -5.19 -5.69
N SER A 26 2.95 -5.61 -5.42
CA SER A 26 3.24 -6.86 -4.72
C SER A 26 3.89 -6.54 -3.38
N VAL A 27 3.44 -7.21 -2.32
CA VAL A 27 4.11 -7.20 -1.03
C VAL A 27 4.75 -8.56 -0.83
N VAL A 28 6.07 -8.58 -0.62
CA VAL A 28 6.86 -9.81 -0.51
C VAL A 28 7.75 -9.77 0.73
N GLU A 29 8.08 -10.93 1.27
CA GLU A 29 9.05 -11.09 2.35
C GLU A 29 10.03 -12.20 1.98
N TYR A 30 11.28 -12.10 2.44
CA TYR A 30 12.26 -13.17 2.28
C TYR A 30 11.93 -14.38 3.18
N ASP A 31 11.85 -15.57 2.58
CA ASP A 31 11.68 -16.85 3.27
C ASP A 31 13.04 -17.56 3.46
N PRO A 32 13.55 -17.67 4.71
CA PRO A 32 14.82 -18.34 4.98
C PRO A 32 14.81 -19.85 4.71
N GLY A 33 13.64 -20.49 4.69
CA GLY A 33 13.53 -21.93 4.49
C GLY A 33 13.76 -22.34 3.03
N THR A 34 13.31 -21.50 2.11
CA THR A 34 13.41 -21.74 0.66
C THR A 34 14.50 -20.89 -0.01
N HIS A 35 15.04 -19.90 0.69
CA HIS A 35 15.95 -18.88 0.13
C HIS A 35 15.31 -18.12 -1.05
N ASP A 36 14.01 -17.81 -0.93
CA ASP A 36 13.23 -17.17 -1.99
C ASP A 36 12.32 -16.06 -1.42
N LEU A 37 11.65 -15.31 -2.30
CA LEU A 37 10.64 -14.32 -1.95
C LEU A 37 9.27 -14.98 -1.83
N LYS A 38 8.69 -14.90 -0.63
CA LYS A 38 7.30 -15.27 -0.35
C LYS A 38 6.40 -14.07 -0.59
N THR A 39 5.42 -14.22 -1.48
CA THR A 39 4.36 -13.23 -1.67
C THR A 39 3.41 -13.19 -0.46
N LEU A 40 3.29 -12.03 0.16
CA LEU A 40 2.36 -11.76 1.25
C LEU A 40 1.01 -11.25 0.75
N SER A 41 1.00 -10.36 -0.25
CA SER A 41 -0.22 -9.88 -0.90
C SER A 41 0.04 -9.37 -2.32
N LEU A 42 -1.00 -9.40 -3.16
CA LEU A 42 -0.98 -8.86 -4.53
C LEU A 42 -2.18 -7.95 -4.72
N HIS A 43 -1.96 -6.79 -5.32
CA HIS A 43 -3.00 -5.79 -5.58
C HIS A 43 -2.94 -5.32 -7.04
N TYR A 44 -4.12 -5.26 -7.66
CA TYR A 44 -4.31 -4.90 -9.05
C TYR A 44 -5.33 -3.76 -9.11
N PHE A 45 -4.93 -2.61 -9.67
CA PHE A 45 -5.76 -1.41 -9.77
C PHE A 45 -5.81 -0.90 -11.21
N GLU A 46 -6.02 -1.82 -12.16
CA GLU A 46 -5.95 -1.54 -13.60
C GLU A 46 -7.32 -1.33 -14.25
N GLU A 47 -8.35 -1.04 -13.45
CA GLU A 47 -9.70 -0.79 -13.91
C GLU A 47 -9.74 0.39 -14.90
N PRO A 48 -10.44 0.27 -16.06
CA PRO A 48 -10.51 1.33 -17.07
C PRO A 48 -11.00 2.67 -16.51
N GLU A 49 -11.89 2.65 -15.52
CA GLU A 49 -12.48 3.81 -14.87
C GLU A 49 -11.43 4.64 -14.14
N LEU A 50 -10.34 4.02 -13.66
CA LEU A 50 -9.23 4.70 -12.98
C LEU A 50 -8.31 5.46 -13.94
N ARG A 51 -8.40 5.16 -15.25
CA ARG A 51 -7.57 5.79 -16.28
C ARG A 51 -8.18 7.05 -16.87
N ASP A 52 -9.39 7.43 -16.47
CA ASP A 52 -10.05 8.67 -16.90
C ASP A 52 -10.10 8.85 -18.45
N GLY A 53 -10.24 7.74 -19.19
CA GLY A 53 -10.26 7.72 -20.65
C GLY A 53 -8.88 7.78 -21.34
N PHE A 54 -7.79 7.91 -20.58
CA PHE A 54 -6.43 7.83 -21.13
C PHE A 54 -6.06 6.38 -21.49
N VAL A 55 -5.61 6.18 -22.72
CA VAL A 55 -5.16 4.86 -23.22
C VAL A 55 -3.66 4.65 -23.07
N GLN A 56 -2.88 5.74 -22.93
CA GLN A 56 -1.44 5.70 -22.69
C GLN A 56 -1.14 6.25 -21.30
N ASN A 57 -0.55 5.40 -20.46
CA ASN A 57 -0.09 5.81 -19.14
C ASN A 57 1.39 6.25 -19.18
N VAL A 58 1.65 7.51 -18.89
CA VAL A 58 3.00 8.08 -18.76
C VAL A 58 3.47 8.12 -17.30
N HIS A 59 2.58 7.86 -16.34
CA HIS A 59 2.86 7.95 -14.91
C HIS A 59 3.36 6.61 -14.38
N THR A 60 4.55 6.63 -13.79
CA THR A 60 5.08 5.48 -13.07
C THR A 60 4.42 5.36 -11.70
N PRO A 61 3.98 4.17 -11.26
CA PRO A 61 3.45 3.97 -9.92
C PRO A 61 4.50 4.22 -8.85
N ARG A 62 4.20 5.11 -7.92
CA ARG A 62 5.11 5.52 -6.85
C ARG A 62 4.59 5.04 -5.52
N VAL A 63 5.39 4.25 -4.82
CA VAL A 63 5.05 3.72 -3.50
C VAL A 63 5.75 4.55 -2.43
N ARG A 64 5.02 4.91 -1.38
CA ARG A 64 5.53 5.52 -0.14
C ARG A 64 4.97 4.78 1.05
N VAL A 65 5.74 4.71 2.12
CA VAL A 65 5.38 4.03 3.36
C VAL A 65 5.43 5.06 4.48
N ASP A 66 4.42 5.04 5.34
CA ASP A 66 4.40 5.89 6.52
C ASP A 66 5.56 5.51 7.47
N PRO A 67 6.31 6.49 8.03
CA PRO A 67 7.43 6.22 8.92
C PRO A 67 7.10 5.35 10.15
N ASP A 68 5.85 5.42 10.62
CA ASP A 68 5.38 4.67 11.79
C ASP A 68 4.65 3.37 11.39
N GLY A 69 4.79 2.94 10.12
CA GLY A 69 4.34 1.65 9.62
C GLY A 69 2.84 1.39 9.72
N ARG A 70 1.98 2.42 9.66
CA ARG A 70 0.50 2.25 9.71
C ARG A 70 -0.12 2.07 8.34
N CYS A 71 0.44 2.65 7.29
CA CYS A 71 -0.02 2.41 5.92
C CYS A 71 1.08 2.63 4.89
N ALA A 72 0.78 2.22 3.66
CA ALA A 72 1.50 2.64 2.48
C ALA A 72 0.54 3.28 1.49
N VAL A 73 1.06 4.16 0.65
CA VAL A 73 0.32 4.72 -0.48
C VAL A 73 1.01 4.43 -1.79
N MET A 74 0.21 4.25 -2.84
CA MET A 74 0.69 4.13 -4.21
C MET A 74 -0.06 5.11 -5.11
N LEU A 75 0.65 6.08 -5.67
CA LEU A 75 0.08 6.97 -6.68
C LEU A 75 0.08 6.25 -8.02
N ILE A 76 -1.11 6.02 -8.58
CA ILE A 76 -1.32 5.40 -9.89
C ILE A 76 -1.98 6.40 -10.84
N TYR A 77 -1.64 6.29 -12.13
CA TYR A 77 -2.17 7.13 -13.22
C TYR A 77 -2.04 8.65 -13.00
N GLY A 78 -1.29 9.11 -12.00
CA GLY A 78 -1.12 10.53 -11.66
C GLY A 78 -2.32 11.18 -10.97
N THR A 79 -3.44 10.48 -10.82
CA THR A 79 -4.72 11.01 -10.29
C THR A 79 -5.32 10.19 -9.16
N ARG A 80 -4.88 8.96 -8.94
CA ARG A 80 -5.48 8.05 -7.95
C ARG A 80 -4.45 7.69 -6.88
N LEU A 81 -4.77 7.94 -5.62
CA LEU A 81 -3.94 7.56 -4.49
C LEU A 81 -4.52 6.29 -3.86
N VAL A 82 -3.88 5.15 -4.11
CA VAL A 82 -4.21 3.90 -3.43
C VAL A 82 -3.65 3.97 -2.02
N VAL A 83 -4.47 3.70 -1.02
CA VAL A 83 -4.06 3.54 0.38
C VAL A 83 -4.14 2.07 0.76
N LEU A 84 -3.04 1.51 1.26
CA LEU A 84 -2.94 0.16 1.80
C LEU A 84 -2.68 0.24 3.31
N PRO A 85 -3.72 0.11 4.16
CA PRO A 85 -3.53 0.15 5.60
C PRO A 85 -2.99 -1.18 6.14
N PHE A 86 -2.14 -1.10 7.14
CA PHE A 86 -1.58 -2.25 7.84
C PHE A 86 -2.31 -2.45 9.17
N ARG A 87 -2.47 -3.72 9.56
CA ARG A 87 -2.95 -4.01 10.92
C ARG A 87 -1.86 -3.65 11.92
N ARG A 88 -2.28 -3.06 13.04
CA ARG A 88 -1.43 -2.81 14.20
C ARG A 88 -1.81 -3.80 15.29
N ASP A 89 -0.81 -4.30 16.02
CA ASP A 89 -1.04 -5.03 17.26
C ASP A 89 -1.48 -4.04 18.35
N SER A 90 -2.71 -3.52 18.26
CA SER A 90 -3.34 -2.81 19.37
C SER A 90 -4.14 -3.80 20.19
N LEU A 91 -4.00 -3.74 21.52
CA LEU A 91 -4.76 -4.53 22.51
C LEU A 91 -6.29 -4.40 22.37
N ALA A 92 -6.80 -3.52 21.50
CA ALA A 92 -8.22 -3.34 21.21
C ALA A 92 -8.79 -4.36 20.22
N ASP A 93 -7.95 -5.08 19.46
CA ASP A 93 -8.40 -6.11 18.50
C ASP A 93 -8.76 -7.46 19.18
N GLU A 94 -8.71 -7.52 20.51
CA GLU A 94 -9.11 -8.70 21.30
C GLU A 94 -10.63 -8.89 21.36
N HIS A 95 -11.45 -7.91 20.95
CA HIS A 95 -12.91 -8.00 21.07
C HIS A 95 -13.65 -8.47 19.80
N GLU A 96 -12.95 -8.66 18.67
CA GLU A 96 -13.55 -9.23 17.47
C GLU A 96 -12.86 -10.55 17.05
N GLY A 97 -13.47 -11.67 17.45
CA GLY A 97 -13.30 -12.96 16.78
C GLY A 97 -12.95 -14.14 17.67
N LEU A 98 -13.90 -14.60 18.48
CA LEU A 98 -14.00 -15.99 18.93
C LEU A 98 -14.38 -16.91 17.75
N VAL A 99 -13.55 -17.01 16.71
CA VAL A 99 -13.66 -18.08 15.68
C VAL A 99 -12.40 -18.12 14.80
N GLY A 100 -11.61 -19.19 14.95
CA GLY A 100 -10.66 -19.68 13.94
C GLY A 100 -9.22 -19.23 14.13
N GLU A 101 -8.36 -20.16 14.59
CA GLU A 101 -6.90 -20.06 14.56
C GLU A 101 -6.36 -20.12 13.11
N GLY A 102 -6.63 -19.08 12.32
CA GLY A 102 -5.93 -18.80 11.07
C GLY A 102 -5.04 -17.56 11.25
N GLN A 103 -3.87 -17.52 10.63
CA GLN A 103 -3.03 -16.31 10.59
C GLN A 103 -3.88 -15.14 10.07
N LYS A 104 -4.24 -14.21 10.95
CA LYS A 104 -4.88 -12.94 10.58
C LYS A 104 -3.98 -12.21 9.57
N SER A 105 -4.53 -11.80 8.42
CA SER A 105 -3.80 -11.01 7.42
C SER A 105 -3.21 -9.74 8.04
N SER A 106 -1.95 -9.43 7.75
CA SER A 106 -1.29 -8.19 8.17
C SER A 106 -1.83 -6.94 7.45
N PHE A 107 -2.68 -7.12 6.44
CA PHE A 107 -3.24 -6.05 5.61
C PHE A 107 -4.73 -5.87 5.86
N LEU A 108 -5.17 -4.61 5.91
CA LEU A 108 -6.58 -4.23 5.82
C LEU A 108 -6.96 -4.01 4.34
N PRO A 109 -8.26 -4.01 3.99
CA PRO A 109 -8.70 -3.71 2.64
C PRO A 109 -8.16 -2.35 2.17
N SER A 110 -7.58 -2.32 0.98
CA SER A 110 -7.14 -1.07 0.35
C SER A 110 -8.32 -0.25 -0.14
N TYR A 111 -8.16 1.07 -0.20
CA TYR A 111 -9.12 1.99 -0.80
C TYR A 111 -8.41 3.03 -1.66
N ILE A 112 -9.16 3.72 -2.52
CA ILE A 112 -8.62 4.67 -3.50
C ILE A 112 -9.19 6.05 -3.21
N ILE A 113 -8.32 7.06 -3.17
CA ILE A 113 -8.68 8.47 -3.11
C ILE A 113 -8.48 9.08 -4.50
N ASP A 114 -9.49 9.77 -5.02
CA ASP A 114 -9.32 10.65 -6.19
C ASP A 114 -8.72 11.97 -5.72
N VAL A 115 -7.45 12.23 -6.08
CA VAL A 115 -6.74 13.42 -5.61
C VAL A 115 -7.31 14.72 -6.19
N ARG A 116 -8.15 14.63 -7.23
CA ARG A 116 -8.83 15.76 -7.85
C ARG A 116 -10.07 16.20 -7.07
N GLU A 117 -10.60 15.35 -6.21
CA GLU A 117 -11.74 15.65 -5.33
C GLU A 117 -11.31 16.31 -4.02
N LEU A 118 -10.00 16.43 -3.77
CA LEU A 118 -9.45 17.17 -2.63
C LEU A 118 -9.61 18.69 -2.84
N ASP A 119 -9.65 19.45 -1.73
CA ASP A 119 -10.05 20.88 -1.71
C ASP A 119 -9.34 21.77 -2.75
N GLU A 120 -8.03 21.60 -2.96
CA GLU A 120 -7.27 22.41 -3.93
C GLU A 120 -7.20 21.81 -5.35
N LYS A 121 -7.95 20.74 -5.64
CA LYS A 121 -7.94 20.02 -6.93
C LYS A 121 -6.53 19.71 -7.41
N LEU A 122 -5.88 18.74 -6.77
CA LEU A 122 -4.51 18.37 -7.09
C LEU A 122 -4.41 17.79 -8.50
N LEU A 123 -3.54 18.37 -9.33
CA LEU A 123 -3.20 17.92 -10.66
C LEU A 123 -1.67 17.94 -10.83
N ASN A 124 -1.16 17.08 -11.72
CA ASN A 124 0.27 17.04 -12.08
C ASN A 124 1.22 16.84 -10.88
N ILE A 125 0.94 15.84 -10.04
CA ILE A 125 1.72 15.53 -8.83
C ILE A 125 3.20 15.27 -9.19
N ILE A 126 4.10 16.10 -8.66
CA ILE A 126 5.55 16.02 -8.88
C ILE A 126 6.21 15.00 -7.94
N ASP A 127 5.79 14.96 -6.68
CA ASP A 127 6.23 13.99 -5.68
C ASP A 127 5.22 13.92 -4.52
N MET A 128 5.35 12.89 -3.71
CA MET A 128 4.63 12.71 -2.45
C MET A 128 5.55 12.01 -1.46
N GLN A 129 5.46 12.42 -0.19
CA GLN A 129 6.21 11.86 0.93
C GLN A 129 5.31 11.90 2.17
N PHE A 130 5.42 10.87 3.00
CA PHE A 130 4.90 10.96 4.37
C PHE A 130 5.79 11.86 5.22
N LEU A 131 5.19 12.52 6.21
CA LEU A 131 5.90 13.35 7.18
C LEU A 131 6.06 12.59 8.51
N HIS A 132 7.10 12.95 9.26
CA HIS A 132 7.35 12.39 10.59
C HIS A 132 6.62 13.19 11.67
N GLY A 133 6.26 12.53 12.77
CA GLY A 133 5.77 13.20 13.99
C GLY A 133 4.27 13.54 13.98
N TYR A 134 3.51 13.02 13.01
CA TYR A 134 2.06 13.17 12.96
C TYR A 134 1.37 11.93 13.56
N TYR A 135 0.24 12.15 14.23
CA TYR A 135 -0.55 11.07 14.84
C TYR A 135 -1.30 10.23 13.79
N GLU A 136 -1.73 10.87 12.70
CA GLU A 136 -2.36 10.23 11.55
C GLU A 136 -1.43 10.34 10.33
N PRO A 137 -1.39 9.30 9.47
CA PRO A 137 -0.57 9.27 8.27
C PRO A 137 -1.14 10.14 7.14
#